data_AF-A0A098EC37-F1
#
_entry.id   AF-A0A098EC37-F1
#
_cell.length_a   1.000
_cell.length_b   1.000
_cell.length_c   1.000
_cell.angle_alpha   90.00
_cell.angle_beta   90.00
_cell.angle_gamma   90.00
#
_symmetry.space_group_name_H-M   'P 1'
#
loop_
_entity.id
_entity.type
_entity.pdbx_description
1 polymer ?
#
loop_
_entity_poly.entity_id
_entity_poly.type
_entity_poly.pdbx_seq_one_letter_code
_entity_poly.pdbx_strand_id
1 'polypeptide(L)'
;MTVLASILNLQHSTDIISLVIIVGAFISGIILLLYMYRRYNKGIMLRNFATEFLNLEKEKREKLLKKYLKRDDKCMRVAGGVFLNHYYIISNDLRENLLKNVLKKNIKMIEDPIDKLTPVFGNLALNILEKHFDIIPQHLRNEIITQSLSNQGGMGKEMLAEILAKNFEKFAHDVRNKILLKLVSLPNDNMKFQIAKILAKHFNDIPHEILNEALQQLMESKNKMNIEYAMDILFRNFYKIDIFTRDELLTRYVGYTGANKTVLDKFLSAYGKSIINQELKKRIMELAK
;
A
#
# COMPACT_ATOMS: atom_id res chain seq x y z
N MET A 1 43.57 55.69 43.05
CA MET A 1 43.49 54.28 43.48
C MET A 1 42.10 53.73 43.14
N THR A 2 41.80 53.58 41.84
CA THR A 2 40.44 53.26 41.34
C THR A 2 40.49 52.35 40.10
N VAL A 3 41.50 51.48 40.02
CA VAL A 3 41.66 50.53 38.91
C VAL A 3 41.70 49.06 39.37
N LEU A 4 41.88 48.79 40.67
CA LEU A 4 41.95 47.41 41.20
C LEU A 4 40.60 46.77 41.57
N ALA A 5 39.53 47.55 41.77
CA ALA A 5 38.22 47.01 42.18
C ALA A 5 37.37 46.48 41.01
N SER A 6 37.64 46.89 39.77
CA SER A 6 36.88 46.45 38.59
C SER A 6 37.41 45.15 37.96
N ILE A 7 38.67 44.79 38.20
CA ILE A 7 39.31 43.59 37.63
C ILE A 7 38.95 42.33 38.44
N LEU A 8 38.89 42.42 39.77
CA LEU A 8 38.52 41.30 40.65
C LEU A 8 37.07 40.83 40.50
N ASN A 9 36.16 41.73 40.12
CA ASN A 9 34.73 41.41 39.98
C ASN A 9 34.40 40.75 38.62
N LEU A 10 35.22 41.01 37.59
CA LEU A 10 35.07 40.38 36.27
C LEU A 10 35.53 38.91 36.30
N GLN A 11 36.64 38.62 36.99
CA GLN A 11 37.22 37.28 37.12
C GLN A 11 36.29 36.31 37.87
N HIS A 12 35.70 36.77 38.98
CA HIS A 12 34.80 35.95 39.79
C HIS A 12 33.47 35.65 39.05
N SER A 13 33.01 36.57 38.20
CA SER A 13 31.85 36.37 37.32
C SER A 13 32.13 35.37 36.20
N THR A 14 33.31 35.44 35.57
CA THR A 14 33.73 34.47 34.55
C THR A 14 33.91 33.06 35.11
N ASP A 15 34.34 32.92 36.37
CA ASP A 15 34.48 31.62 37.03
C ASP A 15 33.14 30.97 37.35
N ILE A 16 32.15 31.76 37.80
CA ILE A 16 30.79 31.29 38.06
C ILE A 16 30.10 30.87 36.75
N ILE A 17 30.24 31.68 35.69
CA ILE A 17 29.69 31.36 34.36
C ILE A 17 30.34 30.08 33.81
N SER A 18 31.66 29.94 33.93
CA SER A 18 32.38 28.75 33.49
C SER A 18 31.96 27.50 34.27
N LEU A 19 31.78 27.61 35.59
CA LEU A 19 31.30 26.51 36.42
C LEU A 19 29.87 26.08 36.03
N VAL A 20 28.96 27.03 35.79
CA VAL A 20 27.59 26.74 35.35
C VAL A 20 27.59 26.04 33.99
N ILE A 21 28.44 26.47 33.05
CA ILE A 21 28.59 25.82 31.73
C ILE A 21 29.13 24.39 31.89
N ILE A 22 30.15 24.18 32.73
CA ILE A 22 30.75 22.86 32.97
C ILE A 22 29.73 21.91 33.61
N VAL A 23 29.02 22.35 34.66
CA VAL A 23 27.97 21.55 35.32
C VAL A 23 26.82 21.26 34.36
N GLY A 24 26.40 22.25 33.57
CA GLY A 24 25.38 22.08 32.54
C GLY A 24 25.78 21.05 31.47
N ALA A 25 27.02 21.11 30.98
CA ALA A 25 27.56 20.16 30.02
C ALA A 25 27.66 18.74 30.62
N PHE A 26 28.07 18.62 31.89
CA PHE A 26 28.16 17.33 32.59
C PHE A 26 26.78 16.68 32.78
N ILE A 27 25.78 17.45 33.24
CA ILE A 27 24.39 16.98 33.37
C ILE A 27 23.83 16.55 32.01
N SER A 28 24.06 17.36 30.97
CA SER A 28 23.65 17.04 29.60
C SER A 28 24.30 15.73 29.11
N GLY A 29 25.60 15.54 29.40
CA GLY A 29 26.32 14.29 29.10
C GLY A 29 25.73 13.06 29.79
N ILE A 30 25.38 13.17 31.08
CA ILE A 30 24.72 12.08 31.82
C ILE A 30 23.35 11.75 31.23
N ILE A 31 22.54 12.78 30.90
CA ILE A 31 21.22 12.59 30.27
C ILE A 31 21.38 11.85 28.93
N LEU A 32 22.36 12.24 28.12
CA LEU A 32 22.64 11.59 26.84
C LEU A 32 23.05 10.12 27.03
N LEU A 33 23.93 9.83 27.99
CA LEU A 33 24.35 8.45 28.31
C LEU A 33 23.18 7.58 28.79
N LEU A 34 22.33 8.08 29.70
CA LEU A 34 21.13 7.37 30.15
C LEU A 34 20.14 7.14 29.00
N TYR A 35 19.98 8.13 28.12
CA TYR A 35 19.17 8.01 26.92
C TYR A 35 19.70 6.91 25.98
N MET A 36 21.01 6.89 25.72
CA MET A 36 21.65 5.85 24.89
C MET A 36 21.51 4.46 25.52
N TYR A 37 21.80 4.32 26.82
CA TYR A 37 21.67 3.06 27.55
C TYR A 37 20.23 2.50 27.49
N ARG A 38 19.23 3.36 27.74
CA ARG A 38 17.82 3.00 27.64
C ARG A 38 17.44 2.59 26.22
N ARG A 39 17.93 3.30 25.20
CA ARG A 39 17.68 3.00 23.78
C ARG A 39 18.31 1.66 23.37
N TYR A 40 19.53 1.38 23.83
CA TYR A 40 20.25 0.13 23.58
C TYR A 40 19.52 -1.07 24.19
N ASN A 41 19.22 -1.02 25.49
CA ASN A 41 18.50 -2.09 26.18
C ASN A 41 17.11 -2.35 25.58
N LYS A 42 16.41 -1.28 25.17
CA LYS A 42 15.14 -1.39 24.47
C LYS A 42 15.27 -2.13 23.13
N GLY A 43 16.35 -1.88 22.39
CA GLY A 43 16.65 -2.59 21.14
C GLY A 43 16.81 -4.10 21.37
N ILE A 44 17.63 -4.49 22.34
CA ILE A 44 17.85 -5.90 22.71
C ILE A 44 16.54 -6.55 23.14
N MET A 45 15.77 -5.90 24.03
CA MET A 45 14.50 -6.42 24.51
C MET A 45 13.51 -6.70 23.36
N LEU A 46 13.44 -5.80 22.38
CA LEU A 46 12.56 -5.95 21.21
C LEU A 46 13.05 -7.02 20.25
N ARG A 47 14.37 -7.14 20.05
CA ARG A 47 14.97 -8.21 19.25
C ARG A 47 14.67 -9.57 19.86
N ASN A 48 14.95 -9.73 21.16
CA ASN A 48 14.67 -10.97 21.88
C ASN A 48 13.18 -11.31 21.83
N PHE A 49 12.29 -10.31 21.98
CA PHE A 49 10.85 -10.55 21.83
C PHE A 49 10.49 -11.08 20.44
N ALA A 50 11.06 -10.53 19.36
CA ALA A 50 10.77 -10.96 18.00
C ALA A 50 11.36 -12.35 17.69
N THR A 51 12.62 -12.59 18.05
CA THR A 51 13.33 -13.85 17.78
C THR A 51 12.79 -15.01 18.61
N GLU A 52 12.51 -14.79 19.90
CA GLU A 52 12.04 -15.82 20.82
C GLU A 52 10.52 -15.93 20.87
N PHE A 53 9.77 -15.21 20.02
CA PHE A 53 8.31 -15.10 20.13
C PHE A 53 7.60 -16.47 20.20
N LEU A 54 8.09 -17.44 19.42
CA LEU A 54 7.55 -18.79 19.36
C LEU A 54 7.95 -19.66 20.56
N ASN A 55 9.07 -19.35 21.20
CA ASN A 55 9.59 -20.07 22.37
C ASN A 55 8.94 -19.59 23.68
N LEU A 56 8.26 -18.45 23.65
CA LEU A 56 7.51 -17.93 24.78
C LEU A 56 6.20 -18.70 24.99
N GLU A 57 5.89 -18.99 26.25
CA GLU A 57 4.58 -19.50 26.66
C GLU A 57 3.45 -18.60 26.15
N LYS A 58 2.36 -19.21 25.68
CA LYS A 58 1.20 -18.56 25.03
C LYS A 58 0.75 -17.29 25.74
N GLU A 59 0.52 -17.34 27.05
CA GLU A 59 0.05 -16.18 27.81
C GLU A 59 1.07 -15.03 27.78
N LYS A 60 2.35 -15.35 27.98
CA LYS A 60 3.44 -14.38 28.00
C LYS A 60 3.63 -13.70 26.64
N ARG A 61 3.61 -14.44 25.54
CA ARG A 61 3.73 -13.86 24.19
C ARG A 61 2.57 -12.95 23.84
N GLU A 62 1.34 -13.35 24.13
CA GLU A 62 0.14 -12.56 23.85
C GLU A 62 0.11 -11.26 24.68
N LYS A 63 0.50 -11.35 25.96
CA LYS A 63 0.66 -10.20 26.86
C LYS A 63 1.72 -9.21 26.34
N LEU A 64 2.88 -9.72 25.90
CA LEU A 64 3.94 -8.88 25.35
C LEU A 64 3.54 -8.25 24.01
N LEU A 65 2.88 -8.99 23.13
CA LEU A 65 2.39 -8.46 21.85
C LEU A 65 1.42 -7.31 22.06
N LYS A 66 0.41 -7.50 22.93
CA LYS A 66 -0.56 -6.46 23.31
C LYS A 66 0.13 -5.24 23.93
N LYS A 67 1.15 -5.45 24.77
CA LYS A 67 1.94 -4.38 25.39
C LYS A 67 2.70 -3.56 24.36
N TYR A 68 3.39 -4.21 23.41
CA TYR A 68 4.25 -3.51 22.47
C TYR A 68 3.50 -2.82 21.33
N LEU A 69 2.36 -3.36 20.88
CA LEU A 69 1.48 -2.67 19.92
C LEU A 69 0.85 -1.38 20.48
N LYS A 70 0.81 -1.22 21.81
CA LYS A 70 0.30 -0.02 22.49
C LYS A 70 1.37 1.05 22.75
N ARG A 71 2.66 0.71 22.62
CA ARG A 71 3.79 1.58 22.97
C ARG A 71 4.15 2.53 21.84
N ASP A 72 5.26 3.23 22.03
CA ASP A 72 5.85 4.12 21.04
C ASP A 72 6.19 3.42 19.73
N ASP A 73 6.47 4.24 18.72
CA ASP A 73 6.54 3.82 17.33
C ASP A 73 7.49 2.64 17.06
N LYS A 74 8.67 2.61 17.69
CA LYS A 74 9.61 1.48 17.55
C LYS A 74 9.06 0.16 18.10
N CYS A 75 8.46 0.17 19.29
CA CYS A 75 7.83 -1.02 19.85
C CYS A 75 6.67 -1.48 18.97
N MET A 76 5.86 -0.53 18.50
CA MET A 76 4.69 -0.79 17.67
C MET A 76 5.08 -1.41 16.32
N ARG A 77 6.15 -0.94 15.68
CA ARG A 77 6.67 -1.51 14.42
C ARG A 77 7.14 -2.96 14.59
N VAL A 78 8.00 -3.24 15.59
CA VAL A 78 8.49 -4.60 15.85
C VAL A 78 7.32 -5.55 16.18
N ALA A 79 6.43 -5.12 17.07
CA ALA A 79 5.25 -5.89 17.43
C ALA A 79 4.29 -6.09 16.26
N GLY A 80 4.19 -5.11 15.36
CA GLY A 80 3.46 -5.22 14.10
C GLY A 80 4.04 -6.29 13.17
N GLY A 81 5.37 -6.36 13.05
CA GLY A 81 6.05 -7.41 12.29
C GLY A 81 5.81 -8.80 12.87
N VAL A 82 5.94 -8.94 14.20
CA VAL A 82 5.60 -10.17 14.93
C VAL A 82 4.12 -10.54 14.70
N PHE A 83 3.20 -9.58 14.80
CA PHE A 83 1.78 -9.81 14.61
C PHE A 83 1.48 -10.31 13.19
N LEU A 84 2.08 -9.69 12.18
CA LEU A 84 1.93 -10.08 10.79
C LEU A 84 2.46 -11.50 10.53
N ASN A 85 3.67 -11.82 10.99
CA ASN A 85 4.30 -13.10 10.63
C ASN A 85 3.77 -14.28 11.45
N HIS A 86 3.25 -14.02 12.65
CA HIS A 86 2.75 -15.07 13.55
C HIS A 86 1.24 -14.97 13.79
N TYR A 87 0.51 -14.34 12.86
CA TYR A 87 -0.93 -14.10 12.95
C TYR A 87 -1.72 -15.36 13.34
N TYR A 88 -1.50 -16.47 12.62
CA TYR A 88 -2.22 -17.74 12.83
C TYR A 88 -2.05 -18.35 14.23
N ILE A 89 -0.93 -18.07 14.91
CA ILE A 89 -0.62 -18.73 16.17
C ILE A 89 -1.30 -18.01 17.35
N ILE A 90 -1.67 -16.74 17.18
CA ILE A 90 -2.28 -15.90 18.23
C ILE A 90 -3.72 -16.37 18.47
N SER A 91 -4.29 -16.22 19.66
CA SER A 91 -5.72 -16.52 19.88
C SER A 91 -6.65 -15.68 18.99
N ASN A 92 -7.76 -16.25 18.51
CA ASN A 92 -8.71 -15.56 17.60
C ASN A 92 -9.22 -14.25 18.22
N ASP A 93 -9.69 -14.30 19.47
CA ASP A 93 -10.20 -13.12 20.19
C ASP A 93 -9.16 -12.01 20.26
N LEU A 94 -7.88 -12.36 20.48
CA LEU A 94 -6.81 -11.38 20.51
C LEU A 94 -6.49 -10.85 19.11
N ARG A 95 -6.42 -11.71 18.09
CA ARG A 95 -6.12 -11.30 16.70
C ARG A 95 -7.09 -10.23 16.22
N GLU A 96 -8.39 -10.45 16.37
CA GLU A 96 -9.40 -9.51 15.89
C GLU A 96 -9.30 -8.17 16.61
N ASN A 97 -9.16 -8.21 17.94
CA ASN A 97 -8.99 -7.01 18.75
C ASN A 97 -7.70 -6.24 18.40
N LEU A 98 -6.59 -6.95 18.17
CA LEU A 98 -5.35 -6.33 17.74
C LEU A 98 -5.47 -5.74 16.33
N LEU A 99 -6.13 -6.44 15.40
CA LEU A 99 -6.33 -5.96 14.03
C LEU A 99 -7.18 -4.69 13.99
N LYS A 100 -8.27 -4.60 14.76
CA LYS A 100 -9.04 -3.36 14.94
C LYS A 100 -8.17 -2.21 15.47
N ASN A 101 -7.29 -2.49 16.43
CA ASN A 101 -6.37 -1.47 16.97
C ASN A 101 -5.32 -1.03 15.95
N VAL A 102 -4.74 -1.97 15.20
CA VAL A 102 -3.79 -1.70 14.12
C VAL A 102 -4.42 -0.81 13.06
N LEU A 103 -5.65 -1.12 12.68
CA LEU A 103 -6.43 -0.39 11.69
C LEU A 103 -6.71 1.05 12.17
N LYS A 104 -7.20 1.23 13.40
CA LYS A 104 -7.45 2.56 13.99
C LYS A 104 -6.20 3.43 14.06
N LYS A 105 -5.06 2.83 14.38
CA LYS A 105 -3.77 3.54 14.47
C LYS A 105 -3.13 3.84 13.11
N ASN A 106 -3.64 3.25 12.02
CA ASN A 106 -3.07 3.37 10.67
C ASN A 106 -1.54 3.14 10.68
N ILE A 107 -1.12 2.03 11.30
CA ILE A 107 0.31 1.74 11.52
C ILE A 107 1.02 1.58 10.18
N LYS A 108 1.99 2.47 9.93
CA LYS A 108 2.88 2.40 8.77
C LYS A 108 4.12 1.59 9.11
N MET A 109 4.50 0.69 8.22
CA MET A 109 5.75 -0.05 8.30
C MET A 109 6.76 0.64 7.38
N ILE A 110 7.88 1.07 7.95
CA ILE A 110 9.01 1.71 7.27
C ILE A 110 10.24 0.84 7.57
N GLU A 111 11.12 0.68 6.57
CA GLU A 111 12.41 0.01 6.72
C GLU A 111 13.18 0.50 7.95
N ASP A 112 13.51 -0.45 8.82
CA ASP A 112 14.82 -0.53 9.45
C ASP A 112 15.07 -2.05 9.58
N PRO A 113 15.69 -2.69 8.57
CA PRO A 113 15.80 -4.14 8.51
C PRO A 113 16.72 -4.60 9.64
N ILE A 114 16.15 -5.22 10.66
CA ILE A 114 16.99 -5.94 11.63
C ILE A 114 17.26 -7.35 11.12
N ASP A 115 16.29 -8.05 10.52
CA ASP A 115 16.44 -9.42 9.99
C ASP A 115 15.24 -9.79 9.06
N LYS A 116 15.31 -10.95 8.36
CA LYS A 116 14.35 -11.54 7.37
C LYS A 116 12.86 -11.62 7.77
N LEU A 117 12.51 -11.19 8.98
CA LEU A 117 11.15 -11.14 9.53
C LEU A 117 10.50 -9.75 9.37
N THR A 118 11.13 -8.81 8.68
CA THR A 118 10.62 -7.44 8.56
C THR A 118 9.72 -7.31 7.32
N PRO A 119 8.45 -6.90 7.48
CA PRO A 119 7.54 -6.73 6.34
C PRO A 119 7.91 -5.61 5.38
N VAL A 120 7.42 -5.80 4.15
CA VAL A 120 7.45 -4.83 3.06
C VAL A 120 6.77 -3.53 3.48
N PHE A 121 7.34 -2.40 3.06
CA PHE A 121 6.80 -1.05 3.20
C PHE A 121 5.27 -1.03 3.02
N GLY A 122 4.54 -0.34 3.90
CA GLY A 122 3.11 -0.12 3.70
C GLY A 122 2.27 -0.07 4.97
N ASN A 123 0.97 -0.19 4.80
CA ASN A 123 0.00 -0.22 5.90
C ASN A 123 -0.05 -1.64 6.49
N LEU A 124 0.19 -1.77 7.82
CA LEU A 124 0.21 -3.07 8.49
C LEU A 124 -1.12 -3.83 8.36
N ALA A 125 -2.27 -3.16 8.40
CA ALA A 125 -3.57 -3.81 8.26
C ALA A 125 -3.74 -4.43 6.85
N LEU A 126 -3.30 -3.73 5.80
CA LEU A 126 -3.33 -4.25 4.43
C LEU A 126 -2.34 -5.40 4.24
N ASN A 127 -1.14 -5.32 4.81
CA ASN A 127 -0.19 -6.44 4.81
C ASN A 127 -0.77 -7.69 5.51
N ILE A 128 -1.44 -7.50 6.66
CA ILE A 128 -2.12 -8.60 7.35
C ILE A 128 -3.25 -9.15 6.48
N LEU A 129 -4.05 -8.26 5.86
CA LEU A 129 -5.14 -8.65 4.97
C LEU A 129 -4.64 -9.46 3.77
N GLU A 130 -3.55 -9.06 3.15
CA GLU A 130 -2.97 -9.76 2.00
C GLU A 130 -2.49 -11.16 2.40
N LYS A 131 -1.70 -11.28 3.48
CA LYS A 131 -1.10 -12.56 3.87
C LYS A 131 -2.09 -13.54 4.51
N HIS A 132 -3.12 -13.05 5.19
CA HIS A 132 -4.02 -13.87 6.01
C HIS A 132 -5.48 -13.74 5.60
N PHE A 133 -5.74 -13.41 4.34
CA PHE A 133 -7.07 -13.08 3.81
C PHE A 133 -8.17 -14.06 4.21
N ASP A 134 -7.91 -15.37 4.14
CA ASP A 134 -8.91 -16.41 4.38
C ASP A 134 -9.23 -16.63 5.87
N ILE A 135 -8.32 -16.23 6.76
CA ILE A 135 -8.47 -16.39 8.21
C ILE A 135 -9.14 -15.17 8.84
N ILE A 136 -9.08 -14.02 8.16
CA ILE A 136 -9.68 -12.77 8.67
C ILE A 136 -11.19 -12.79 8.42
N PRO A 137 -12.03 -12.59 9.45
CA PRO A 137 -13.47 -12.50 9.31
C PRO A 137 -13.89 -11.45 8.26
N GLN A 138 -14.90 -11.77 7.46
CA GLN A 138 -15.35 -10.91 6.36
C GLN A 138 -15.65 -9.47 6.80
N HIS A 139 -16.27 -9.27 7.96
CA HIS A 139 -16.56 -7.94 8.47
C HIS A 139 -15.28 -7.10 8.68
N LEU A 140 -14.20 -7.70 9.18
CA LEU A 140 -12.90 -7.04 9.33
C LEU A 140 -12.22 -6.77 8.00
N ARG A 141 -12.32 -7.70 7.03
CA ARG A 141 -11.81 -7.46 5.67
C ARG A 141 -12.47 -6.22 5.07
N ASN A 142 -13.79 -6.13 5.17
CA ASN A 142 -14.57 -4.99 4.66
C ASN A 142 -14.21 -3.68 5.39
N GLU A 143 -14.01 -3.72 6.70
CA GLU A 143 -13.61 -2.54 7.50
C GLU A 143 -12.22 -2.02 7.07
N ILE A 144 -11.23 -2.92 6.96
CA ILE A 144 -9.87 -2.58 6.52
C ILE A 144 -9.88 -1.94 5.14
N ILE A 145 -10.62 -2.53 4.19
CA ILE A 145 -10.71 -2.03 2.81
C ILE A 145 -11.39 -0.67 2.78
N THR A 146 -12.52 -0.52 3.47
CA THR A 146 -13.28 0.74 3.48
C THR A 146 -12.44 1.89 4.03
N GLN A 147 -11.74 1.67 5.14
CA GLN A 147 -10.88 2.69 5.72
C GLN A 147 -9.68 2.99 4.82
N SER A 148 -9.12 1.99 4.15
CA SER A 148 -7.98 2.16 3.24
C SER A 148 -8.37 2.96 1.98
N LEU A 149 -9.59 2.78 1.47
CA LEU A 149 -10.13 3.57 0.35
C LEU A 149 -10.38 5.04 0.73
N SER A 150 -10.87 5.29 1.95
CA SER A 150 -11.13 6.64 2.44
C SER A 150 -9.86 7.41 2.84
N ASN A 151 -8.72 6.73 2.98
CA ASN A 151 -7.48 7.39 3.36
C ASN A 151 -6.88 8.20 2.19
N GLN A 152 -6.68 9.50 2.43
CA GLN A 152 -6.16 10.44 1.43
C GLN A 152 -4.68 10.19 1.10
N GLY A 153 -3.93 9.50 1.96
CA GLY A 153 -2.47 9.36 1.85
C GLY A 153 -1.93 8.50 0.71
N GLY A 154 -2.76 7.97 -0.19
CA GLY A 154 -2.37 7.18 -1.37
C GLY A 154 -1.73 5.81 -1.09
N MET A 155 -1.01 5.68 0.03
CA MET A 155 -0.29 4.50 0.47
C MET A 155 -1.23 3.31 0.68
N GLY A 156 -0.94 2.20 0.00
CA GLY A 156 -1.70 0.96 0.11
C GLY A 156 -2.86 0.79 -0.87
N LYS A 157 -3.20 1.79 -1.69
CA LYS A 157 -4.26 1.65 -2.71
C LYS A 157 -3.90 0.65 -3.81
N GLU A 158 -2.62 0.59 -4.18
CA GLU A 158 -2.10 -0.43 -5.09
C GLU A 158 -2.18 -1.84 -4.48
N MET A 159 -1.69 -2.02 -3.26
CA MET A 159 -1.81 -3.27 -2.51
C MET A 159 -3.28 -3.70 -2.38
N LEU A 160 -4.19 -2.74 -2.18
CA LEU A 160 -5.62 -3.01 -2.17
C LEU A 160 -6.14 -3.54 -3.51
N ALA A 161 -5.70 -2.96 -4.63
CA ALA A 161 -6.06 -3.44 -5.96
C ALA A 161 -5.50 -4.85 -6.23
N GLU A 162 -4.29 -5.15 -5.74
CA GLU A 162 -3.72 -6.49 -5.80
C GLU A 162 -4.48 -7.50 -4.93
N ILE A 163 -4.84 -7.14 -3.69
CA ILE A 163 -5.68 -7.97 -2.81
C ILE A 163 -7.02 -8.27 -3.48
N LEU A 164 -7.64 -7.25 -4.08
CA LEU A 164 -8.88 -7.41 -4.82
C LEU A 164 -8.70 -8.36 -6.02
N ALA A 165 -7.64 -8.20 -6.81
CA ALA A 165 -7.36 -9.06 -7.97
C ALA A 165 -7.13 -10.53 -7.57
N LYS A 166 -6.39 -10.78 -6.48
CA LYS A 166 -6.12 -12.13 -5.97
C LYS A 166 -7.37 -12.81 -5.41
N ASN A 167 -8.32 -12.04 -4.87
CA ASN A 167 -9.44 -12.57 -4.07
C ASN A 167 -10.82 -12.13 -4.58
N PHE A 168 -10.95 -11.69 -5.84
CA PHE A 168 -12.15 -11.05 -6.38
C PHE A 168 -13.44 -11.83 -6.10
N GLU A 169 -13.41 -13.15 -6.32
CA GLU A 169 -14.54 -14.07 -6.11
C GLU A 169 -14.89 -14.28 -4.63
N LYS A 170 -13.96 -14.04 -3.71
CA LYS A 170 -14.16 -14.22 -2.26
C LYS A 170 -14.85 -13.02 -1.60
N PHE A 171 -15.09 -11.96 -2.35
CA PHE A 171 -15.89 -10.82 -1.92
C PHE A 171 -17.33 -10.98 -2.40
N ALA A 172 -18.28 -10.50 -1.59
CA ALA A 172 -19.66 -10.34 -2.04
C ALA A 172 -19.73 -9.41 -3.27
N HIS A 173 -20.66 -9.68 -4.19
CA HIS A 173 -20.76 -8.98 -5.48
C HIS A 173 -20.87 -7.46 -5.34
N ASP A 174 -21.74 -6.99 -4.44
CA ASP A 174 -21.94 -5.57 -4.15
C ASP A 174 -20.66 -4.92 -3.60
N VAL A 175 -19.97 -5.62 -2.69
CA VAL A 175 -18.74 -5.15 -2.07
C VAL A 175 -17.61 -5.04 -3.10
N ARG A 176 -17.34 -6.08 -3.88
CA ARG A 176 -16.24 -6.05 -4.87
C ARG A 176 -16.48 -5.04 -5.98
N ASN A 177 -17.73 -4.87 -6.42
CA ASN A 177 -18.08 -3.90 -7.46
C ASN A 177 -17.88 -2.47 -6.94
N LYS A 178 -18.31 -2.19 -5.70
CA LYS A 178 -18.08 -0.89 -5.05
C LYS A 178 -16.60 -0.58 -4.85
N ILE A 179 -15.79 -1.57 -4.49
CA ILE A 179 -14.34 -1.41 -4.35
C ILE A 179 -13.72 -1.15 -5.73
N LEU A 180 -14.05 -1.98 -6.73
CA LEU A 180 -13.52 -1.86 -8.09
C LEU A 180 -13.80 -0.48 -8.68
N LEU A 181 -15.05 0.01 -8.60
CA LEU A 181 -15.42 1.34 -9.10
C LEU A 181 -14.58 2.45 -8.44
N LYS A 182 -14.37 2.38 -7.12
CA LYS A 182 -13.52 3.35 -6.39
C LYS A 182 -12.05 3.26 -6.79
N LEU A 183 -11.55 2.08 -7.14
CA LEU A 183 -10.18 1.91 -7.61
C LEU A 183 -10.01 2.42 -9.04
N VAL A 184 -10.99 2.19 -9.91
CA VAL A 184 -10.99 2.66 -11.30
C VAL A 184 -10.90 4.18 -11.38
N SER A 185 -11.59 4.91 -10.50
CA SER A 185 -11.61 6.38 -10.49
C SER A 185 -10.30 7.03 -10.00
N LEU A 186 -9.25 6.27 -9.68
CA LEU A 186 -8.00 6.79 -9.14
C LEU A 186 -6.89 6.84 -10.22
N PRO A 187 -6.09 7.92 -10.30
CA PRO A 187 -5.20 8.17 -11.44
C PRO A 187 -3.83 7.43 -11.37
N ASN A 188 -3.75 6.22 -10.82
CA ASN A 188 -2.48 5.50 -10.64
C ASN A 188 -2.31 4.35 -11.66
N ASP A 189 -1.30 4.46 -12.53
CA ASP A 189 -1.02 3.49 -13.59
C ASP A 189 -0.67 2.07 -13.10
N ASN A 190 -0.02 1.90 -11.94
CA ASN A 190 0.28 0.56 -11.43
C ASN A 190 -0.98 -0.14 -10.90
N MET A 191 -1.90 0.64 -10.35
CA MET A 191 -3.22 0.13 -9.97
C MET A 191 -4.10 -0.17 -11.19
N LYS A 192 -3.99 0.61 -12.27
CA LYS A 192 -4.60 0.29 -13.57
C LYS A 192 -4.18 -1.10 -14.07
N PHE A 193 -2.91 -1.47 -13.91
CA PHE A 193 -2.45 -2.83 -14.25
C PHE A 193 -3.18 -3.93 -13.45
N GLN A 194 -3.41 -3.72 -12.15
CA GLN A 194 -4.19 -4.68 -11.34
C GLN A 194 -5.67 -4.71 -11.75
N ILE A 195 -6.26 -3.57 -12.12
CA ILE A 195 -7.62 -3.49 -12.67
C ILE A 195 -7.73 -4.27 -13.97
N ALA A 196 -6.77 -4.12 -14.89
CA ALA A 196 -6.74 -4.88 -16.15
C ALA A 196 -6.75 -6.40 -15.90
N LYS A 197 -5.99 -6.87 -14.91
CA LYS A 197 -5.99 -8.30 -14.52
C LYS A 197 -7.36 -8.76 -14.00
N ILE A 198 -8.07 -7.92 -13.24
CA ILE A 198 -9.44 -8.20 -12.79
C ILE A 198 -10.38 -8.32 -14.00
N LEU A 199 -10.35 -7.34 -14.91
CA LEU A 199 -11.20 -7.34 -16.11
C LEU A 199 -10.93 -8.57 -16.99
N ALA A 200 -9.66 -8.91 -17.22
CA ALA A 200 -9.29 -10.04 -18.07
C ALA A 200 -9.80 -11.38 -17.53
N LYS A 201 -9.81 -11.56 -16.20
CA LYS A 201 -10.22 -12.81 -15.55
C LYS A 201 -11.72 -12.88 -15.27
N HIS A 202 -12.35 -11.75 -14.93
CA HIS A 202 -13.73 -11.70 -14.42
C HIS A 202 -14.66 -10.86 -15.30
N PHE A 203 -14.36 -10.72 -16.60
CA PHE A 203 -15.09 -9.86 -17.53
C PHE A 203 -16.61 -10.01 -17.46
N ASN A 204 -17.12 -11.26 -17.41
CA ASN A 204 -18.56 -11.53 -17.41
C ASN A 204 -19.23 -11.28 -16.04
N ASP A 205 -18.44 -11.15 -14.97
CA ASP A 205 -18.95 -11.02 -13.60
C ASP A 205 -18.94 -9.57 -13.08
N ILE A 206 -18.55 -8.63 -13.96
CA ILE A 206 -18.41 -7.20 -13.68
C ILE A 206 -19.55 -6.47 -14.41
N PRO A 207 -20.30 -5.58 -13.73
CA PRO A 207 -21.32 -4.75 -14.37
C PRO A 207 -20.77 -3.93 -15.54
N HIS A 208 -21.56 -3.81 -16.61
CA HIS A 208 -21.16 -3.14 -17.84
C HIS A 208 -20.71 -1.69 -17.60
N GLU A 209 -21.33 -0.97 -16.68
CA GLU A 209 -20.98 0.41 -16.35
C GLU A 209 -19.57 0.52 -15.76
N ILE A 210 -19.21 -0.41 -14.86
CA ILE A 210 -17.88 -0.47 -14.25
C ILE A 210 -16.84 -0.92 -15.29
N LEU A 211 -17.22 -1.85 -16.16
CA LEU A 211 -16.37 -2.35 -17.22
C LEU A 211 -16.00 -1.24 -18.21
N ASN A 212 -16.99 -0.47 -18.66
CA ASN A 212 -16.80 0.61 -19.63
C ASN A 212 -15.89 1.70 -19.06
N GLU A 213 -16.17 2.15 -17.82
CA GLU A 213 -15.31 3.11 -17.12
C GLU A 213 -13.88 2.57 -16.96
N ALA A 214 -13.71 1.30 -16.55
CA ALA A 214 -12.40 0.71 -16.35
C ALA A 214 -11.60 0.61 -17.67
N LEU A 215 -12.24 0.25 -18.79
CA LEU A 215 -11.60 0.21 -20.10
C LEU A 215 -11.18 1.60 -20.57
N GLN A 216 -12.03 2.62 -20.39
CA GLN A 216 -11.70 4.01 -20.71
C GLN A 216 -10.50 4.49 -19.88
N GLN A 217 -10.51 4.24 -18.57
CA GLN A 217 -9.40 4.60 -17.68
C GLN A 217 -8.09 3.90 -18.05
N LEU A 218 -8.13 2.64 -18.50
CA LEU A 218 -6.94 1.94 -19.00
C LEU A 218 -6.40 2.60 -20.27
N MET A 219 -7.27 3.01 -21.19
CA MET A 219 -6.89 3.71 -22.42
C MET A 219 -6.33 5.12 -22.18
N GLU A 220 -6.67 5.74 -21.04
CA GLU A 220 -6.13 7.04 -20.60
C GLU A 220 -4.81 6.91 -19.81
N SER A 221 -4.31 5.69 -19.62
CA SER A 221 -3.03 5.47 -18.94
C SER A 221 -1.86 6.05 -19.73
N LYS A 222 -0.86 6.57 -19.02
CA LYS A 222 0.42 6.95 -19.65
C LYS A 222 1.31 5.73 -19.89
N ASN A 223 1.04 4.62 -19.20
CA ASN A 223 1.74 3.37 -19.36
C ASN A 223 1.19 2.58 -20.56
N LYS A 224 2.02 2.42 -21.59
CA LYS A 224 1.71 1.64 -22.80
C LYS A 224 1.17 0.24 -22.49
N MET A 225 1.68 -0.42 -21.45
CA MET A 225 1.26 -1.77 -21.07
C MET A 225 -0.23 -1.80 -20.70
N ASN A 226 -0.73 -0.80 -19.97
CA ASN A 226 -2.15 -0.73 -19.59
C ASN A 226 -3.06 -0.56 -20.82
N ILE A 227 -2.64 0.25 -21.78
CA ILE A 227 -3.34 0.43 -23.07
C ILE A 227 -3.35 -0.90 -23.84
N GLU A 228 -2.21 -1.59 -23.93
CA GLU A 228 -2.13 -2.89 -24.60
C GLU A 228 -3.00 -3.96 -23.92
N TYR A 229 -3.09 -3.96 -22.59
CA TYR A 229 -4.02 -4.83 -21.87
C TYR A 229 -5.48 -4.50 -22.19
N ALA A 230 -5.86 -3.22 -22.25
CA ALA A 230 -7.21 -2.83 -22.67
C ALA A 230 -7.54 -3.36 -24.06
N MET A 231 -6.59 -3.30 -24.99
CA MET A 231 -6.75 -3.84 -26.33
C MET A 231 -6.87 -5.36 -26.36
N ASP A 232 -6.12 -6.10 -25.54
CA ASP A 232 -6.27 -7.55 -25.41
C ASP A 232 -7.65 -7.93 -24.82
N ILE A 233 -8.11 -7.20 -23.80
CA ILE A 233 -9.44 -7.40 -23.20
C ILE A 233 -10.54 -7.13 -24.24
N LEU A 234 -10.43 -6.01 -24.97
CA LEU A 234 -11.33 -5.65 -26.06
C LEU A 234 -11.33 -6.70 -27.17
N PHE A 235 -10.18 -7.23 -27.55
CA PHE A 235 -10.06 -8.24 -28.59
C PHE A 235 -10.76 -9.55 -28.20
N ARG A 236 -10.51 -10.04 -26.99
CA ARG A 236 -11.09 -11.31 -26.48
C ARG A 236 -12.58 -11.23 -26.23
N ASN A 237 -13.07 -10.04 -25.87
CA ASN A 237 -14.45 -9.82 -25.51
C ASN A 237 -15.17 -8.94 -26.53
N PHE A 238 -14.67 -8.91 -27.78
CA PHE A 238 -15.13 -7.99 -28.80
C PHE A 238 -16.64 -7.98 -28.84
N TYR A 239 -17.29 -9.11 -29.12
CA TYR A 239 -18.76 -9.19 -29.23
C TYR A 239 -19.57 -8.95 -27.95
N LYS A 240 -18.93 -8.80 -26.78
CA LYS A 240 -19.60 -8.59 -25.48
C LYS A 240 -19.59 -7.15 -24.99
N ILE A 241 -18.71 -6.30 -25.53
CA ILE A 241 -18.68 -4.86 -25.22
C ILE A 241 -19.76 -4.17 -26.07
N ASP A 242 -20.40 -3.07 -25.73
CA ASP A 242 -21.33 -2.45 -26.68
C ASP A 242 -20.59 -1.83 -27.87
N ILE A 243 -21.27 -1.67 -29.01
CA ILE A 243 -20.61 -1.22 -30.24
C ILE A 243 -19.99 0.17 -30.13
N PHE A 244 -20.64 1.09 -29.41
CA PHE A 244 -20.16 2.46 -29.27
C PHE A 244 -18.87 2.50 -28.45
N THR A 245 -18.83 1.77 -27.33
CA THR A 245 -17.63 1.64 -26.51
C THR A 245 -16.48 1.01 -27.30
N ARG A 246 -16.72 -0.06 -28.08
CA ARG A 246 -15.66 -0.67 -28.92
C ARG A 246 -15.09 0.32 -29.94
N ASP A 247 -15.97 1.05 -30.65
CA ASP A 247 -15.56 1.99 -31.69
C ASP A 247 -14.77 3.16 -31.10
N GLU A 248 -15.19 3.67 -29.94
CA GLU A 248 -14.48 4.71 -29.21
C GLU A 248 -13.07 4.24 -28.79
N LEU A 249 -12.96 3.06 -28.17
CA LEU A 249 -11.69 2.52 -27.70
C LEU A 249 -10.71 2.28 -28.87
N LEU A 250 -11.19 1.70 -29.98
CA LEU A 250 -10.39 1.50 -31.19
C LEU A 250 -9.94 2.83 -31.81
N THR A 251 -10.85 3.80 -31.91
CA THR A 251 -10.53 5.14 -32.43
C THR A 251 -9.45 5.81 -31.58
N ARG A 252 -9.57 5.73 -30.26
CA ARG A 252 -8.58 6.26 -29.32
C ARG A 252 -7.24 5.55 -29.47
N TYR A 253 -7.22 4.22 -29.63
CA TYR A 253 -5.99 3.45 -29.84
C TYR A 253 -5.31 3.81 -31.16
N VAL A 254 -6.06 4.00 -32.24
CA VAL A 254 -5.53 4.44 -33.55
C VAL A 254 -4.89 5.83 -33.45
N GLY A 255 -5.46 6.74 -32.66
CA GLY A 255 -4.90 8.07 -32.41
C GLY A 255 -3.72 8.09 -31.43
N TYR A 256 -3.45 6.99 -30.73
CA TYR A 256 -2.37 6.89 -29.76
C TYR A 256 -1.01 6.70 -30.46
N THR A 257 -0.06 7.60 -30.22
CA THR A 257 1.28 7.57 -30.87
C THR A 257 2.04 6.25 -30.65
N GLY A 258 1.74 5.51 -29.59
CA GLY A 258 2.37 4.21 -29.29
C GLY A 258 1.60 3.00 -29.80
N ALA A 259 0.59 3.18 -30.67
CA ALA A 259 -0.23 2.10 -31.21
C ALA A 259 0.63 1.01 -31.87
N ASN A 260 0.31 -0.24 -31.57
CA ASN A 260 1.03 -1.39 -32.08
C ASN A 260 0.34 -1.93 -33.34
N LYS A 261 1.04 -1.85 -34.46
CA LYS A 261 0.62 -2.38 -35.75
C LYS A 261 0.09 -3.81 -35.67
N THR A 262 0.80 -4.69 -34.99
CA THR A 262 0.42 -6.11 -34.86
C THR A 262 -0.90 -6.30 -34.09
N VAL A 263 -1.22 -5.39 -33.16
CA VAL A 263 -2.52 -5.41 -32.48
C VAL A 263 -3.62 -5.02 -33.47
N LEU A 264 -3.43 -3.95 -34.24
CA LEU A 264 -4.38 -3.50 -35.25
C LEU A 264 -4.62 -4.56 -36.35
N ASP A 265 -3.56 -5.22 -36.81
CA ASP A 265 -3.65 -6.32 -37.78
C ASP A 265 -4.52 -7.47 -37.27
N LYS A 266 -4.39 -7.83 -36.00
CA LYS A 266 -5.24 -8.86 -35.36
C LYS A 266 -6.70 -8.46 -35.39
N PHE A 267 -7.03 -7.21 -35.08
CA PHE A 267 -8.40 -6.71 -35.14
C PHE A 267 -8.97 -6.70 -36.55
N LEU A 268 -8.19 -6.27 -37.56
CA LEU A 268 -8.63 -6.30 -38.96
C LEU A 268 -8.87 -7.74 -39.44
N SER A 269 -7.96 -8.65 -39.12
CA SER A 269 -8.05 -10.05 -39.51
C SER A 269 -9.25 -10.75 -38.89
N ALA A 270 -9.47 -10.58 -37.58
CA ALA A 270 -10.54 -11.26 -36.86
C ALA A 270 -11.90 -10.58 -37.04
N TYR A 271 -11.94 -9.24 -37.04
CA TYR A 271 -13.16 -8.46 -36.88
C TYR A 271 -13.36 -7.39 -37.95
N GLY A 272 -12.52 -7.31 -38.99
CA GLY A 272 -12.55 -6.23 -39.98
C GLY A 272 -13.88 -6.09 -40.75
N LYS A 273 -14.74 -7.12 -40.78
CA LYS A 273 -16.11 -7.03 -41.31
C LYS A 273 -17.10 -6.43 -40.30
N SER A 274 -16.85 -6.60 -39.00
CA SER A 274 -17.68 -6.11 -37.89
C SER A 274 -17.34 -4.70 -37.44
N ILE A 275 -16.22 -4.12 -37.90
CA ILE A 275 -15.90 -2.70 -37.70
C ILE A 275 -16.83 -1.87 -38.60
N ILE A 276 -17.86 -1.27 -38.00
CA ILE A 276 -18.92 -0.56 -38.73
C ILE A 276 -18.39 0.77 -39.30
N ASN A 277 -17.54 1.46 -38.55
CA ASN A 277 -16.97 2.74 -38.95
C ASN A 277 -15.95 2.53 -40.09
N GLN A 278 -16.35 2.80 -41.33
CA GLN A 278 -15.50 2.61 -42.51
C GLN A 278 -14.26 3.52 -42.50
N GLU A 279 -14.40 4.74 -41.96
CA GLU A 279 -13.29 5.68 -41.79
C GLU A 279 -12.29 5.15 -40.75
N LEU A 280 -12.77 4.64 -39.62
CA LEU A 280 -11.92 3.97 -38.63
C LEU A 280 -11.22 2.76 -39.24
N LYS A 281 -11.95 1.90 -39.96
CA LYS A 281 -11.37 0.75 -40.65
C LYS A 281 -10.26 1.18 -41.62
N LYS A 282 -10.48 2.25 -42.39
CA LYS A 282 -9.48 2.83 -43.30
C LYS A 282 -8.24 3.31 -42.55
N ARG A 283 -8.41 4.07 -41.46
CA ARG A 283 -7.29 4.54 -40.62
C ARG A 283 -6.50 3.37 -40.02
N ILE A 284 -7.18 2.34 -39.55
CA ILE A 284 -6.53 1.12 -39.06
C ILE A 284 -5.71 0.47 -40.19
N MET A 285 -6.26 0.33 -41.40
CA MET A 285 -5.53 -0.22 -42.55
C MET A 285 -4.33 0.63 -42.98
N GLU A 286 -4.39 1.95 -42.84
CA GLU A 286 -3.27 2.85 -43.17
C GLU A 286 -2.12 2.73 -42.15
N LEU A 287 -2.44 2.64 -40.86
CA LEU A 287 -1.44 2.39 -39.80
C LEU A 287 -0.92 0.96 -39.80
N ALA A 288 -1.67 0.03 -40.38
CA ALA A 288 -1.33 -1.37 -40.57
C ALA A 288 -0.43 -1.64 -41.80
N LYS A 289 -0.08 -0.63 -42.61
CA LYS A 289 0.86 -0.80 -43.74
C LYS A 289 2.31 -0.63 -43.32
#